data_AF-A0A536VZP1-F1
#
_entry.id   AF-A0A536VZP1-F1
#
_cell.length_a   1.000
_cell.length_b   1.000
_cell.length_c   1.000
_cell.angle_alpha   90.00
_cell.angle_beta   90.00
_cell.angle_gamma   90.00
#
_symmetry.space_group_name_H-M   'P 1'
#
loop_
_entity.id
_entity.type
_entity.pdbx_description
1 polymer ?
#
loop_
_entity_poly.entity_id
_entity_poly.type
_entity_poly.pdbx_seq_one_letter_code
_entity_poly.pdbx_strand_id
1 'polypeptide(L)'
;MDNTPPEDIVANVNVLARGLEQVRAVLGKPMHIDSGYRCVALNSAVKGAQDSAHLRGFAADFICPEFGEPLSIVRALSNSAIVFDQCIQEGTWVHISFDPKARKEIMTAHFGPNGTTYTMGA
;
A
#
# COMPACT_ATOMS: atom_id res chain seq x y z
N MET A 1 -17.06 -0.71 -14.86
CA MET A 1 -16.50 0.37 -14.02
C MET A 1 -15.17 0.75 -14.62
N ASP A 2 -14.97 2.01 -14.97
CA ASP A 2 -13.67 2.50 -15.46
C ASP A 2 -12.79 2.86 -14.26
N ASN A 3 -11.58 2.31 -14.24
CA ASN A 3 -10.58 2.52 -13.18
C ASN A 3 -9.28 3.11 -13.76
N THR A 4 -9.35 3.73 -14.93
CA THR A 4 -8.21 4.44 -15.53
C THR A 4 -7.89 5.67 -14.68
N PRO A 5 -6.62 5.86 -14.23
CA PRO A 5 -6.25 7.06 -13.49
C PRO A 5 -6.39 8.29 -14.41
N PRO A 6 -7.06 9.36 -13.95
CA PRO A 6 -7.08 10.62 -14.68
C PRO A 6 -5.67 11.25 -14.72
N GLU A 7 -5.45 12.17 -15.65
CA GLU A 7 -4.14 12.74 -15.96
C GLU A 7 -3.45 13.38 -14.74
N ASP A 8 -4.21 14.02 -13.86
CA ASP A 8 -3.74 14.62 -12.61
C ASP A 8 -3.24 13.58 -11.58
N ILE A 9 -3.75 12.35 -11.65
CA ILE A 9 -3.34 11.22 -10.79
C ILE A 9 -2.14 10.47 -11.36
N VAL A 10 -1.90 10.52 -12.68
CA VAL A 10 -0.77 9.80 -13.32
C VAL A 10 0.58 10.22 -12.71
N ALA A 11 0.75 11.49 -12.35
CA ALA A 11 1.95 11.97 -11.66
C ALA A 11 2.18 11.24 -10.32
N ASN A 12 1.11 11.01 -9.55
CA ASN A 12 1.16 10.32 -8.26
C ASN A 12 1.45 8.82 -8.45
N VAL A 13 0.86 8.20 -9.48
CA VAL A 13 1.14 6.80 -9.83
C VAL A 13 2.61 6.62 -10.22
N ASN A 14 3.23 7.60 -10.88
CA ASN A 14 4.67 7.57 -11.15
C ASN A 14 5.52 7.65 -9.87
N VAL A 15 5.09 8.40 -8.84
CA VAL A 15 5.74 8.38 -7.52
C VAL A 15 5.63 7.01 -6.88
N LEU A 16 4.42 6.45 -6.86
CA LEU A 16 4.15 5.09 -6.36
C LEU A 16 5.03 4.05 -7.07
N ALA A 17 5.11 4.08 -8.40
CA ALA A 17 5.90 3.13 -9.17
C ALA A 17 7.39 3.18 -8.82
N ARG A 18 7.97 4.38 -8.63
CA ARG A 18 9.36 4.55 -8.18
C ARG A 18 9.56 4.03 -6.76
N GLY A 19 8.60 4.26 -5.88
CA GLY A 19 8.61 3.72 -4.51
C GLY A 19 8.55 2.19 -4.50
N LEU A 20 7.67 1.58 -5.29
CA LEU A 20 7.57 0.13 -5.45
C LEU A 20 8.84 -0.49 -6.00
N GLU A 21 9.56 0.21 -6.88
CA GLU A 21 10.87 -0.25 -7.35
C GLU A 21 11.91 -0.30 -6.22
N GLN A 22 11.91 0.67 -5.30
CA GLN A 22 12.76 0.64 -4.10
C GLN A 22 12.38 -0.53 -3.18
N VAL A 23 11.06 -0.76 -2.99
CA VAL A 23 10.55 -1.91 -2.22
C VAL A 23 11.06 -3.22 -2.84
N ARG A 24 10.92 -3.37 -4.16
CA ARG A 24 11.38 -4.56 -4.89
C ARG A 24 12.87 -4.79 -4.71
N ALA A 25 13.67 -3.73 -4.73
CA ALA A 25 15.11 -3.81 -4.50
C ALA A 25 15.46 -4.28 -3.07
N VAL A 26 14.72 -3.81 -2.05
CA VAL A 26 14.90 -4.26 -0.66
C VAL A 26 14.52 -5.74 -0.48
N LEU A 27 13.41 -6.16 -1.09
CA LEU A 27 12.94 -7.55 -0.99
C LEU A 27 13.77 -8.50 -1.86
N GLY A 28 14.41 -8.01 -2.92
CA GLY A 28 15.23 -8.81 -3.83
C GLY A 28 14.46 -9.89 -4.60
N LYS A 29 13.12 -9.76 -4.65
CA LYS A 29 12.19 -10.77 -5.18
C LYS A 29 11.08 -10.12 -6.02
N PRO A 30 10.47 -10.83 -6.97
CA PRO A 30 9.31 -10.33 -7.72
C PRO A 30 8.13 -10.04 -6.78
N MET A 31 7.52 -8.87 -6.95
CA MET A 31 6.31 -8.48 -6.23
C MET A 31 5.09 -8.71 -7.12
N HIS A 32 4.01 -9.22 -6.54
CA HIS A 32 2.69 -9.24 -7.18
C HIS A 32 1.87 -8.07 -6.66
N ILE A 33 1.63 -7.09 -7.53
CA ILE A 33 0.85 -5.89 -7.18
C ILE A 33 -0.63 -6.19 -7.45
N ASP A 34 -1.41 -6.33 -6.39
CA ASP A 34 -2.83 -6.71 -6.46
C ASP A 34 -3.71 -5.49 -6.79
N SER A 35 -3.32 -4.30 -6.36
CA SER A 35 -4.01 -3.06 -6.71
C SER A 35 -3.14 -1.82 -6.63
N GLY A 36 -3.57 -0.75 -7.32
CA GLY A 36 -2.94 0.57 -7.30
C GLY A 36 -4.03 1.65 -7.18
N TYR A 37 -4.07 2.62 -8.10
CA TYR A 37 -5.16 3.60 -8.14
C TYR A 37 -6.55 2.93 -8.10
N ARG A 38 -7.46 3.52 -7.33
CA ARG A 38 -8.88 3.16 -7.30
C ARG A 38 -9.71 4.41 -7.57
N CYS A 39 -10.61 4.36 -8.53
CA CYS A 39 -11.64 5.37 -8.68
C CYS A 39 -12.63 5.30 -7.50
N VAL A 40 -13.39 6.38 -7.29
CA VAL A 40 -14.33 6.47 -6.16
C VAL A 40 -15.30 5.29 -6.13
N ALA A 41 -15.86 4.92 -7.29
CA ALA A 41 -16.79 3.80 -7.40
C ALA A 41 -16.15 2.46 -6.98
N LEU A 42 -14.90 2.20 -7.41
CA LEU A 42 -14.19 0.96 -7.03
C LEU A 42 -13.86 0.96 -5.55
N ASN A 43 -13.32 2.07 -5.03
CA ASN A 43 -12.97 2.19 -3.63
C ASN A 43 -14.20 1.95 -2.72
N SER A 44 -15.35 2.55 -3.05
CA SER A 44 -16.59 2.29 -2.32
C SER A 44 -17.08 0.85 -2.44
N ALA A 45 -16.97 0.23 -3.63
CA ALA A 45 -17.38 -1.16 -3.83
C ALA A 45 -16.57 -2.15 -2.98
N VAL A 46 -15.28 -1.88 -2.75
CA VAL A 46 -14.42 -2.69 -1.87
C VAL A 46 -14.41 -2.21 -0.42
N LYS A 47 -15.33 -1.29 -0.05
CA LYS A 47 -15.44 -0.69 1.29
C LYS A 47 -14.14 -0.01 1.76
N GLY A 48 -13.36 0.54 0.84
CA GLY A 48 -12.17 1.33 1.15
C GLY A 48 -12.51 2.65 1.85
N ALA A 49 -11.56 3.17 2.63
CA ALA A 49 -11.71 4.43 3.34
C ALA A 49 -11.90 5.61 2.37
N GLN A 50 -12.68 6.62 2.79
CA GLN A 50 -12.97 7.80 1.97
C GLN A 50 -11.74 8.67 1.69
N ASP A 51 -10.75 8.63 2.58
CA ASP A 51 -9.49 9.36 2.50
C ASP A 51 -8.31 8.48 2.05
N SER A 52 -8.61 7.29 1.51
CA SER A 52 -7.61 6.32 1.05
C SER A 52 -6.61 6.91 0.06
N ALA A 53 -5.33 6.57 0.24
CA ALA A 53 -4.27 6.93 -0.69
C ALA A 53 -4.44 6.28 -2.08
N HIS A 54 -5.21 5.19 -2.20
CA HIS A 54 -5.57 4.60 -3.50
C HIS A 54 -6.36 5.56 -4.38
N LEU A 55 -7.26 6.37 -3.79
CA LEU A 55 -8.05 7.37 -4.52
C LEU A 55 -7.18 8.46 -5.15
N ARG A 56 -5.97 8.65 -4.63
CA ARG A 56 -5.02 9.67 -5.07
C ARG A 56 -3.85 9.08 -5.86
N GLY A 57 -3.84 7.76 -6.10
CA GLY A 57 -2.79 7.07 -6.85
C GLY A 57 -1.46 6.93 -6.10
N PHE A 58 -1.44 7.11 -4.77
CA PHE A 58 -0.23 7.03 -3.95
C PHE A 58 -0.02 5.67 -3.28
N ALA A 59 -1.00 4.76 -3.35
CA ALA A 59 -0.93 3.48 -2.67
C ALA A 59 -1.09 2.28 -3.59
N ALA A 60 -0.48 1.18 -3.15
CA ALA A 60 -0.63 -0.14 -3.73
C ALA A 60 -0.79 -1.19 -2.62
N ASP A 61 -1.53 -2.24 -2.96
CA ASP A 61 -1.59 -3.46 -2.17
C ASP A 61 -0.83 -4.54 -2.93
N PHE A 62 -0.01 -5.33 -2.21
CA PHE A 62 0.83 -6.34 -2.84
C PHE A 62 1.17 -7.49 -1.91
N ILE A 63 1.65 -8.57 -2.54
CA ILE A 63 2.31 -9.70 -1.90
C ILE A 63 3.68 -9.95 -2.54
N CYS A 64 4.58 -10.62 -1.82
CA CYS A 64 5.87 -11.07 -2.35
C CYS A 64 6.13 -12.52 -1.87
N PRO A 65 5.48 -13.53 -2.48
CA PRO A 65 5.46 -14.88 -1.93
C PRO A 65 6.83 -15.54 -1.79
N GLU A 66 7.77 -15.22 -2.69
CA GLU A 66 9.14 -15.72 -2.61
C GLU A 66 9.99 -15.06 -1.52
N PHE A 67 9.59 -13.88 -1.03
CA PHE A 67 10.23 -13.24 0.11
C PHE A 67 9.65 -13.77 1.43
N GLY A 68 8.32 -13.87 1.50
CA GLY A 68 7.60 -14.44 2.64
C GLY A 68 6.27 -13.77 2.92
N GLU A 69 5.74 -14.06 4.11
CA GLU A 69 4.44 -13.55 4.56
C GLU A 69 4.41 -12.00 4.69
N PRO A 70 3.24 -11.36 4.56
CA PRO A 70 3.08 -9.90 4.65
C PRO A 70 3.75 -9.27 5.87
N LEU A 71 3.68 -9.94 7.02
CA LEU A 71 4.30 -9.46 8.25
C LEU A 71 5.83 -9.38 8.15
N SER A 72 6.46 -10.36 7.51
CA SER A 72 7.91 -10.36 7.26
C SER A 72 8.30 -9.26 6.28
N ILE A 73 7.48 -9.01 5.26
CA ILE A 73 7.68 -7.91 4.31
C ILE A 73 7.66 -6.57 5.04
N VAL A 74 6.62 -6.28 5.83
CA VAL A 74 6.51 -5.01 6.57
C VAL A 74 7.70 -4.81 7.51
N ARG A 75 8.14 -5.86 8.22
CA ARG A 75 9.35 -5.80 9.07
C ARG A 75 10.64 -5.54 8.29
N ALA A 76 10.76 -6.05 7.08
CA ALA A 76 11.91 -5.76 6.23
C ALA A 76 11.91 -4.29 5.78
N LEU A 77 10.74 -3.79 5.38
CA LEU A 77 10.58 -2.40 4.93
C LEU A 77 10.71 -1.39 6.06
N SER A 78 10.26 -1.72 7.28
CA SER A 78 10.43 -0.86 8.47
C SER A 78 11.89 -0.67 8.87
N ASN A 79 12.77 -1.61 8.51
CA ASN A 79 14.22 -1.53 8.74
C ASN A 79 14.99 -0.96 7.55
N SER A 80 14.30 -0.55 6.48
CA SER A 80 14.92 0.02 5.29
C SER A 80 15.06 1.54 5.37
N ALA A 81 15.81 2.12 4.44
CA ALA A 81 15.92 3.58 4.29
C ALA A 81 14.76 4.20 3.48
N ILE A 82 13.79 3.41 3.02
CA ILE A 82 12.69 3.88 2.17
C ILE A 82 11.82 4.86 2.96
N VAL A 83 11.49 5.98 2.33
CA VAL A 83 10.54 6.96 2.88
C VAL A 83 9.18 6.71 2.26
N PHE A 84 8.30 6.04 3.01
CA PHE A 84 6.88 5.87 2.71
C PHE A 84 6.03 6.71 3.68
N ASP A 85 4.76 6.90 3.34
CA ASP A 85 3.77 7.49 4.23
C ASP A 85 3.27 6.47 5.25
N GLN A 86 2.76 5.34 4.76
CA GLN A 86 2.26 4.23 5.55
C GLN A 86 2.71 2.90 4.93
N CYS A 87 3.06 1.93 5.77
CA CYS A 87 3.29 0.54 5.39
C CYS A 87 2.57 -0.36 6.41
N ILE A 88 1.55 -1.06 5.95
CA ILE A 88 0.57 -1.72 6.81
C ILE A 88 0.52 -3.20 6.45
N GLN A 89 0.58 -4.06 7.47
CA GLN A 89 0.23 -5.47 7.30
C GLN A 89 -1.29 -5.60 7.37
N GLU A 90 -1.93 -5.93 6.25
CA GLU A 90 -3.38 -6.01 6.13
C GLU A 90 -3.84 -7.45 5.95
N GLY A 91 -3.57 -8.29 6.96
CA GLY A 91 -3.92 -9.71 6.92
C GLY A 91 -3.05 -10.47 5.92
N THR A 92 -3.55 -10.69 4.71
CA THR A 92 -2.88 -11.51 3.69
C THR A 92 -2.12 -10.69 2.64
N TRP A 93 -2.08 -9.36 2.76
CA TRP A 93 -1.30 -8.49 1.89
C TRP A 93 -0.60 -7.37 2.67
N VAL A 94 0.29 -6.65 1.98
CA VAL A 94 0.89 -5.41 2.46
C VAL A 94 0.26 -4.24 1.72
N HIS A 95 -0.25 -3.27 2.45
CA HIS A 95 -0.60 -1.95 1.92
C HIS A 95 0.58 -1.01 2.09
N ILE A 96 0.97 -0.32 1.02
CA ILE A 96 2.01 0.72 1.09
C ILE A 96 1.57 2.00 0.38
N SER A 97 1.82 3.15 1.00
CA SER A 97 1.53 4.47 0.49
C SER A 97 2.80 5.32 0.39
N PHE A 98 2.99 6.01 -0.72
CA PHE A 98 4.03 7.03 -0.94
C PHE A 98 3.43 8.44 -1.01
N ASP A 99 2.35 8.68 -0.29
CA ASP A 99 1.76 10.00 -0.10
C ASP A 99 2.83 11.00 0.42
N PRO A 100 2.91 12.23 -0.12
CA PRO A 100 3.89 13.23 0.29
C PRO A 100 3.83 13.63 1.77
N LYS A 101 2.78 13.25 2.52
CA LYS A 101 2.75 13.36 3.99
C LYS A 101 3.91 12.64 4.66
N ALA A 102 4.42 11.55 4.06
CA ALA A 102 5.64 10.84 4.46
C ALA A 102 5.72 10.54 5.98
N ARG A 103 4.60 10.13 6.59
CA ARG A 103 4.49 9.93 8.04
C ARG A 103 5.35 8.79 8.59
N LYS A 104 5.82 7.87 7.72
CA LYS A 104 6.57 6.66 8.09
C LYS A 104 5.83 5.78 9.09
N GLU A 105 4.52 5.71 9.00
CA GLU A 105 3.71 4.87 9.89
C GLU A 105 3.85 3.40 9.49
N ILE A 106 4.23 2.56 10.46
CA ILE A 106 4.14 1.11 10.36
C ILE A 106 2.93 0.67 11.17
N MET A 107 2.04 -0.12 10.58
CA MET A 107 0.82 -0.56 11.27
C MET A 107 0.46 -2.01 10.93
N THR A 108 -0.39 -2.58 11.77
CA THR A 108 -1.02 -3.89 11.58
C THR A 108 -2.53 -3.71 11.65
N ALA A 109 -3.25 -4.20 10.65
CA ALA A 109 -4.70 -4.14 10.59
C ALA A 109 -5.35 -5.35 11.27
N HIS A 110 -6.43 -5.10 12.01
CA HIS A 110 -7.25 -6.11 12.67
C HIS A 110 -8.66 -6.04 12.10
N PHE A 111 -9.05 -7.07 11.34
CA PHE A 111 -10.38 -7.16 10.73
C PHE A 111 -11.37 -7.74 11.72
N GLY A 112 -12.50 -7.04 11.94
CA GLY A 112 -13.56 -7.48 12.84
C GLY A 112 -14.96 -7.15 12.33
N PRO A 113 -16.01 -7.61 13.04
CA PRO A 113 -17.40 -7.39 12.65
C PRO A 113 -17.80 -5.90 12.64
N ASN A 114 -17.08 -5.05 13.36
CA ASN A 114 -17.30 -3.61 13.45
C ASN A 114 -16.40 -2.79 12.50
N GLY A 115 -15.75 -3.46 11.55
CA GLY A 115 -14.78 -2.86 10.63
C GLY A 115 -13.33 -3.16 11.03
N THR A 116 -12.40 -2.49 10.34
CA THR A 116 -10.96 -2.65 10.53
C THR A 116 -10.43 -1.65 11.55
N THR A 117 -9.65 -2.12 12.52
CA THR A 117 -8.86 -1.27 13.42
C THR A 117 -7.36 -1.47 13.16
N TYR A 118 -6.53 -0.56 13.65
CA TYR A 118 -5.09 -0.59 13.41
C TYR A 118 -4.30 -0.45 14.72
N THR A 119 -3.19 -1.17 14.83
CA THR A 119 -2.18 -0.99 15.88
C THR A 119 -0.86 -0.56 15.27
N MET A 120 -0.09 0.28 15.97
CA MET A 120 1.24 0.68 15.52
C MET A 120 2.23 -0.49 15.60
N GLY A 121 3.07 -0.64 14.58
CA GLY A 121 4.10 -1.67 14.48
C GLY A 121 3.68 -2.93 13.72
N ALA A 122 4.68 -3.80 13.51
CA ALA A 122 4.59 -5.09 12.82
C ALA A 122 5.21 -6.21 13.68
#